data_AF-A0A2J8KRS8-F1
#
_entry.id   AF-A0A2J8KRS8-F1
#
_cell.length_a   1.000
_cell.length_b   1.000
_cell.length_c   1.000
_cell.angle_alpha   90.00
_cell.angle_beta   90.00
_cell.angle_gamma   90.00
#
_symmetry.space_group_name_H-M   'P 1'
#
loop_
_entity.id
_entity.type
_entity.pdbx_description
1 polymer ?
#
loop_
_entity_poly.entity_id
_entity_poly.type
_entity_poly.pdbx_seq_one_letter_code
_entity_poly.pdbx_strand_id
1 'polypeptide(L)' 'LPQTHENREHLVMMEKILGPIPSHMIHRTRKQKYFYKGGLVWDENSSDGRYVKENCKPLKNISSTEEWIL' A
#
# COMPACT_ATOMS: atom_id res chain seq x y z
N LEU A 1 3.50 -8.34 -8.44
CA LEU A 1 3.14 -7.69 -7.16
C LEU A 1 3.73 -8.54 -6.05
N PRO A 2 4.40 -7.94 -5.05
CA PRO A 2 4.86 -8.70 -3.88
C PRO A 2 3.69 -9.51 -3.31
N GLN A 3 3.90 -10.81 -3.07
CA GLN A 3 2.86 -11.68 -2.55
C GLN A 3 2.77 -11.47 -1.03
N THR A 4 1.97 -10.50 -0.61
CA THR A 4 1.64 -10.32 0.81
C THR A 4 0.63 -11.38 1.25
N HIS A 5 0.81 -11.94 2.43
CA HIS A 5 -0.21 -12.81 3.04
C HIS A 5 -1.27 -12.02 3.83
N GLU A 6 -1.08 -10.72 4.02
CA GLU A 6 -1.96 -9.86 4.80
C GLU A 6 -2.68 -8.78 3.96
N ASN A 7 -4.01 -8.76 4.05
CA ASN A 7 -4.85 -7.84 3.26
C ASN A 7 -4.54 -6.36 3.52
N ARG A 8 -4.14 -6.01 4.75
CA ARG A 8 -3.80 -4.63 5.10
C ARG A 8 -2.51 -4.19 4.42
N GLU A 9 -1.49 -5.04 4.45
CA GLU A 9 -0.21 -4.78 3.79
C GLU A 9 -0.41 -4.58 2.29
N HIS A 10 -1.21 -5.45 1.65
CA HIS A 10 -1.54 -5.32 0.23
C HIS A 10 -2.17 -3.95 -0.10
N LEU A 11 -3.11 -3.47 0.73
CA LEU A 11 -3.73 -2.16 0.53
C LEU A 11 -2.71 -1.02 0.64
N VAL A 12 -1.75 -1.10 1.57
CA VAL A 12 -0.70 -0.09 1.73
C VAL A 12 0.25 -0.10 0.53
N MET A 13 0.63 -1.27 0.02
CA MET A 13 1.43 -1.39 -1.20
C MET A 13 0.71 -0.75 -2.40
N MET A 14 -0.59 -1.05 -2.58
CA MET A 14 -1.40 -0.43 -3.63
C MET A 14 -1.42 1.09 -3.49
N GLU A 15 -1.62 1.61 -2.28
CA GLU A 15 -1.66 3.05 -2.04
C GLU A 15 -0.32 3.75 -2.38
N LYS A 16 0.83 3.12 -2.07
CA LYS A 16 2.16 3.65 -2.41
C LYS A 16 2.46 3.59 -3.92
N ILE A 17 2.05 2.53 -4.60
CA ILE A 17 2.35 2.30 -6.03
C ILE A 17 1.39 3.08 -6.94
N LEU A 18 0.10 3.03 -6.63
CA LEU A 18 -0.99 3.52 -7.48
C LEU A 18 -1.56 4.87 -7.02
N GLY A 19 -1.31 5.27 -5.77
CA GLY A 19 -1.88 6.47 -5.16
C GLY A 19 -3.05 6.19 -4.22
N PRO A 20 -3.68 7.24 -3.65
CA PRO A 20 -4.63 7.12 -2.55
C PRO A 20 -5.86 6.29 -2.93
N ILE A 21 -6.34 5.48 -1.98
CA ILE A 21 -7.59 4.74 -2.17
C ILE A 21 -8.76 5.74 -2.24
N PRO A 22 -9.61 5.69 -3.28
CA PRO A 22 -10.73 6.60 -3.40
C PRO A 22 -11.65 6.57 -2.18
N SER A 23 -11.99 7.75 -1.64
CA SER A 23 -12.76 7.89 -0.40
C SER A 23 -14.09 7.13 -0.43
N HIS A 24 -14.82 7.14 -1.54
CA HIS A 24 -16.09 6.42 -1.67
C HIS A 24 -15.93 4.89 -1.48
N MET A 25 -14.77 4.31 -1.82
CA MET A 25 -14.50 2.89 -1.57
C MET A 25 -14.26 2.63 -0.08
N ILE A 26 -13.53 3.54 0.58
CA ILE A 26 -13.27 3.48 2.03
C ILE A 26 -14.59 3.54 2.80
N HIS A 27 -15.50 4.44 2.44
CA HIS A 27 -16.80 4.57 3.11
C HIS A 27 -17.74 3.38 2.87
N ARG A 28 -17.63 2.69 1.72
CA ARG A 28 -18.54 1.58 1.36
C ARG A 28 -18.10 0.22 1.92
N THR A 29 -16.83 0.03 2.23
CA THR A 29 -16.32 -1.29 2.65
C THR A 29 -16.77 -1.66 4.07
N ARG A 30 -17.07 -2.94 4.29
CA ARG A 30 -17.30 -3.48 5.65
C ARG A 30 -16.02 -3.65 6.45
N LYS A 31 -14.84 -3.54 5.81
CA LYS A 31 -13.51 -3.73 6.43
C LYS A 31 -12.97 -2.44 7.05
N GLN A 32 -13.81 -1.71 7.80
CA GLN A 32 -13.46 -0.43 8.44
C GLN A 32 -12.26 -0.53 9.39
N LYS A 33 -11.97 -1.73 9.93
CA LYS A 33 -10.79 -2.00 10.77
C LYS A 33 -9.43 -1.71 10.11
N TYR A 34 -9.40 -1.48 8.81
CA TYR A 34 -8.18 -1.10 8.08
C TYR A 34 -8.01 0.42 7.96
N PHE A 35 -9.02 1.21 8.32
CA PHE A 35 -9.04 2.65 8.09
C PHE A 35 -9.31 3.42 9.38
N TYR A 36 -8.67 4.57 9.52
CA TYR A 36 -8.94 5.54 10.58
C TYR A 36 -8.92 6.95 9.98
N LYS A 37 -9.98 7.73 10.21
CA LYS A 37 -10.16 9.07 9.62
C LYS A 37 -9.93 9.12 8.09
N GLY A 38 -10.28 8.05 7.39
CA GLY A 38 -10.16 7.96 5.93
C GLY A 38 -8.79 7.55 5.39
N GLY A 39 -7.79 7.28 6.25
CA GLY A 39 -6.49 6.74 5.85
C GLY A 39 -6.27 5.30 6.32
N LEU A 40 -5.37 4.55 5.67
CA LEU A 40 -4.99 3.21 6.13
C LEU A 40 -4.28 3.28 7.49
N VAL A 41 -4.69 2.41 8.41
CA VAL A 41 -3.99 2.22 9.69
C VAL A 41 -2.76 1.37 9.42
N TRP A 42 -1.58 2.00 9.47
CA TRP A 42 -0.31 1.35 9.17
C TRP A 42 0.81 1.90 10.05
N ASP A 43 1.70 1.02 10.51
CA ASP A 43 2.91 1.40 11.24
C ASP A 43 4.12 1.36 10.29
N GLU A 44 4.60 2.53 9.86
CA GLU A 44 5.75 2.63 8.96
C GLU A 44 7.08 2.16 9.60
N ASN A 45 7.16 2.04 10.94
CA ASN A 45 8.38 1.64 11.64
C ASN A 45 8.48 0.13 11.89
N SER A 46 7.39 -0.61 11.66
CA SER A 46 7.38 -2.07 11.72
C SER A 46 8.30 -2.70 10.66
N SER A 47 8.61 -4.00 10.79
CA SER A 47 9.36 -4.75 9.75
C SER A 47 8.70 -4.61 8.38
N ASP A 48 7.39 -4.82 8.33
CA ASP A 48 6.61 -4.79 7.10
C ASP A 48 6.49 -3.35 6.58
N GLY A 49 6.35 -2.39 7.51
CA GLY A 49 6.34 -0.96 7.20
C GLY A 49 7.61 -0.49 6.49
N ARG A 50 8.77 -0.91 7.00
CA ARG A 50 10.07 -0.63 6.36
C ARG A 50 10.20 -1.33 5.01
N TYR A 51 9.82 -2.61 4.92
CA TYR A 51 9.84 -3.36 3.66
C TYR A 51 8.99 -2.68 2.57
N VAL A 52 7.74 -2.30 2.88
CA VAL A 52 6.86 -1.60 1.93
C VAL A 52 7.46 -0.25 1.52
N LYS A 53 8.02 0.51 2.46
CA LYS A 53 8.64 1.82 2.17
C LYS A 53 9.86 1.71 1.25
N GLU A 54 10.69 0.69 1.45
CA GLU A 54 11.90 0.45 0.67
C GLU A 54 11.56 -0.04 -0.73
N ASN A 55 10.59 -0.93 -0.86
CA ASN A 55 10.34 -1.69 -2.11
C ASN A 55 9.16 -1.17 -2.95
N CYS A 56 8.13 -0.58 -2.34
CA CYS A 56 6.97 -0.06 -3.08
C CYS A 56 7.18 1.39 -3.51
N LYS A 57 7.55 1.59 -4.77
CA LYS A 57 7.72 2.92 -5.39
C LYS A 57 6.54 3.27 -6.31
N PRO A 58 6.21 4.56 -6.50
CA PRO A 58 5.16 4.98 -7.42
C PRO A 58 5.40 4.45 -8.84
N LEU A 59 4.35 3.98 -9.51
CA LEU A 59 4.44 3.37 -10.84
C LEU A 59 5.09 4.28 -11.89
N LYS A 60 4.94 5.61 -11.74
CA LYS A 60 5.56 6.62 -12.62
C LYS A 60 7.09 6.51 -12.67
N ASN A 61 7.72 5.98 -11.62
CA ASN A 61 9.17 5.87 -11.51
C ASN A 61 9.73 4.57 -12.10
N ILE A 62 8.86 3.63 -12.50
CA ILE A 62 9.26 2.30 -13.00
C ILE A 62 9.53 2.32 -14.52
N SER A 63 9.15 3.40 -15.23
CA SER A 63 9.33 3.50 -16.69
C SER A 63 10.79 3.63 -17.18
N SER A 64 11.79 3.59 -16.30
CA SER A 64 13.20 3.77 -16.67
C SER A 64 14.18 2.71 -16.15
N THR A 65 13.72 1.74 -15.37
CA THR A 65 14.60 0.71 -14.82
C THR A 65 13.85 -0.62 -14.73
N GLU A 66 14.15 -1.52 -15.65
CA GLU A 66 13.82 -2.95 -15.59
C GLU A 66 14.65 -3.66 -14.50
N GLU A 67 14.75 -3.08 -13.30
CA GLU A 67 15.24 -3.78 -12.11
C GLU A 67 14.05 -4.05 -11.20
N TRP A 68 13.39 -5.14 -11.57
CA TRP A 68 12.61 -6.05 -10.75
C TRP A 68 12.14 -5.50 -9.40
N ILE A 69 10.83 -5.28 -9.37
CA ILE A 69 9.98 -5.40 -8.19
C ILE A 69 10.44 -6.60 -7.35
N LEU A 70 11.30 -6.34 -6.35
CA LEU A 70 11.59 -7.19 -5.20
C LEU A 70 10.99 -6.53 -3.96
#